data_AF-A0A960WZL8-F1
#
_entry.id   AF-A0A960WZL8-F1
#
_cell.length_a   1.000
_cell.length_b   1.000
_cell.length_c   1.000
_cell.angle_alpha   90.00
_cell.angle_beta   90.00
_cell.angle_gamma   90.00
#
_symmetry.space_group_name_H-M   'P 1'
#
loop_
_entity.id
_entity.type
_entity.pdbx_description
1 polymer ?
#
loop_
_entity_poly.entity_id
_entity_poly.type
_entity_poly.pdbx_seq_one_letter_code
_entity_poly.pdbx_strand_id
1 'polypeptide(L)'
;MPDEEADPSSDNPRLTTAQSAPGATARKPLLGGLDVDDKSFAGERRKAIVTGAPDARSRPNNIRKSTHAGRLFAGLLAITLLLIGGVVFGGYYAYKTLIEPRLGITASRPSVPMATPITMEMPPETLRTLDDLGAKLGDLQKQIDALREQQTAFQSQMEGIVEKVTAVITTERKPGAISAADSLLPERLKGGTDESAAILAAADTPAVHELRLLKDRNRLSSWADEAIATGSREALQRIVDSLDDPAMATLKHAAQAEYFRVYTHYQSTNRIEPDYKLPLADLFKKEQGIRDESDLSTKQVAELMFDTSKDWRVRLRSAWLMGGRRSFEVGEMLIKVIKEDPSLDVAKEAQLSFEQNTEHTFRLFDIPAIDAWWKTQTALRTEPVPRAELRAQKAKEAK
;
A
#
# COMPACT_ATOMS: atom_id res chain seq x y z
N MET A 1 -13.13 -64.86 -46.82
CA MET A 1 -12.00 -64.42 -47.66
C MET A 1 -11.50 -63.11 -47.09
N PRO A 2 -10.18 -62.99 -46.95
CA PRO A 2 -9.48 -62.10 -46.02
C PRO A 2 -8.89 -60.92 -46.84
N ASP A 3 -8.22 -59.89 -46.32
CA ASP A 3 -6.89 -59.74 -45.71
C ASP A 3 -6.74 -58.20 -45.52
N GLU A 4 -6.13 -57.63 -44.48
CA GLU A 4 -4.71 -57.24 -44.36
C GLU A 4 -4.61 -56.52 -42.98
N GLU A 5 -3.84 -56.96 -41.98
CA GLU A 5 -2.37 -56.82 -41.80
C GLU A 5 -1.86 -55.39 -42.13
N ALA A 6 -1.10 -54.65 -41.31
CA ALA A 6 -0.21 -55.01 -40.21
C ALA A 6 0.11 -53.78 -39.32
N ASP A 7 0.47 -54.06 -38.06
CA ASP A 7 1.42 -53.33 -37.19
C ASP A 7 2.68 -54.24 -37.09
N PRO A 8 3.81 -53.95 -36.41
CA PRO A 8 4.42 -52.70 -35.89
C PRO A 8 5.98 -52.68 -36.08
N SER A 9 6.71 -51.63 -35.66
CA SER A 9 8.16 -51.67 -35.32
C SER A 9 8.56 -50.36 -34.61
N SER A 10 8.84 -50.36 -33.30
CA SER A 10 10.14 -50.66 -32.66
C SER A 10 11.30 -49.79 -33.16
N ASP A 11 11.80 -48.86 -32.32
CA ASP A 11 13.17 -48.95 -31.81
C ASP A 11 13.52 -47.85 -30.78
N ASN A 12 13.72 -48.30 -29.55
CA ASN A 12 14.58 -47.66 -28.55
C ASN A 12 16.02 -48.13 -28.77
N PRO A 13 17.02 -47.34 -28.35
CA PRO A 13 18.17 -47.97 -27.69
C PRO A 13 18.47 -47.36 -26.30
N ARG A 14 18.69 -48.30 -25.38
CA ARG A 14 19.19 -48.15 -24.02
C ARG A 14 20.73 -47.94 -24.00
N LEU A 15 21.16 -47.21 -22.97
CA LEU A 15 22.35 -47.40 -22.11
C LEU A 15 23.68 -47.88 -22.71
N THR A 16 24.72 -47.09 -22.46
CA THR A 16 26.05 -47.65 -22.09
C THR A 16 26.63 -46.93 -20.89
N THR A 17 26.87 -47.72 -19.85
CA THR A 17 27.61 -47.41 -18.62
C THR A 17 29.11 -47.60 -18.89
N ALA A 18 29.95 -46.67 -18.45
CA ALA A 18 31.37 -46.95 -18.21
C ALA A 18 31.88 -46.07 -17.05
N GLN A 19 32.10 -46.73 -15.91
CA GLN A 19 32.95 -46.26 -14.82
C GLN A 19 34.42 -46.34 -15.25
N SER A 20 35.22 -45.33 -14.90
CA SER A 20 36.59 -45.55 -14.40
C SER A 20 37.04 -44.35 -13.57
N ALA A 21 37.47 -44.63 -12.34
CA ALA A 21 38.14 -43.71 -11.41
C ALA A 21 39.67 -43.69 -11.67
N PRO A 22 40.52 -43.23 -10.73
CA PRO A 22 40.79 -41.85 -10.32
C PRO A 22 42.25 -41.43 -10.67
N GLY A 23 42.47 -40.15 -10.99
CA GLY A 23 43.80 -39.62 -11.28
C GLY A 23 44.22 -38.54 -10.30
N ALA A 24 45.02 -38.92 -9.30
CA ALA A 24 45.75 -38.00 -8.44
C ALA A 24 47.06 -37.57 -9.11
N THR A 25 47.28 -36.26 -9.28
CA THR A 25 48.63 -35.69 -9.43
C THR A 25 48.75 -34.39 -8.65
N ALA A 26 49.77 -34.39 -7.80
CA ALA A 26 50.17 -33.30 -6.92
C ALA A 26 51.22 -32.38 -7.59
N ARG A 27 51.47 -31.24 -6.92
CA ARG A 27 52.57 -30.24 -7.08
C ARG A 27 52.26 -29.11 -8.07
N LYS A 28 52.53 -27.82 -7.82
CA LYS A 28 53.18 -27.05 -6.73
C LYS A 28 52.81 -25.56 -6.92
N PRO A 29 53.03 -24.68 -5.92
CA PRO A 29 52.69 -23.27 -5.96
C PRO A 29 53.81 -22.43 -6.60
N LEU A 30 53.45 -21.34 -7.29
CA LEU A 30 54.38 -20.28 -7.66
C LEU A 30 53.90 -18.95 -7.08
N LEU A 31 54.67 -18.50 -6.09
CA LEU A 31 54.77 -17.14 -5.62
C LEU A 31 55.27 -16.22 -6.74
N GLY A 32 54.72 -15.01 -6.76
CA GLY A 32 55.21 -13.81 -7.44
C GLY A 32 54.14 -12.75 -7.20
N GLY A 33 54.22 -11.92 -6.17
CA GLY A 33 55.26 -10.91 -6.05
C GLY A 33 54.76 -9.64 -6.73
N LEU A 34 53.83 -8.95 -6.08
CA LEU A 34 53.42 -7.58 -6.42
C LEU A 34 53.22 -6.85 -5.10
N ASP A 35 54.35 -6.34 -4.61
CA ASP A 35 54.40 -5.21 -3.69
C ASP A 35 53.70 -4.03 -4.37
N VAL A 36 52.63 -3.54 -3.75
CA VAL A 36 52.07 -2.23 -4.02
C VAL A 36 52.17 -1.45 -2.73
N ASP A 37 52.99 -0.41 -2.78
CA ASP A 37 53.26 0.55 -1.70
C ASP A 37 51.99 1.26 -1.22
N ASP A 38 51.43 0.83 -0.10
CA ASP A 38 50.40 1.56 0.64
C ASP A 38 51.05 2.59 1.60
N LYS A 39 51.51 3.71 1.02
CA LYS A 39 51.86 4.92 1.78
C LYS A 39 51.38 6.18 1.06
N SER A 40 50.07 6.42 1.05
CA SER A 40 49.49 7.77 1.09
C SER A 40 47.97 7.69 1.11
N PHE A 41 47.35 7.76 2.30
CA PHE A 41 46.05 8.42 2.52
C PHE A 41 45.83 8.56 4.02
N ALA A 42 46.59 9.50 4.61
CA ALA A 42 46.30 10.06 5.92
C ALA A 42 45.76 11.48 5.72
N GLY A 43 44.58 11.74 6.28
CA GLY A 43 43.83 12.99 6.16
C GLY A 43 42.48 12.67 5.50
N GLU A 44 41.32 12.85 6.11
CA GLU A 44 40.90 13.88 7.04
C GLU A 44 39.67 13.35 7.81
N ARG A 45 39.76 13.23 9.13
CA ARG A 45 38.60 12.93 9.99
C ARG A 45 37.84 14.22 10.26
N ARG A 46 36.68 14.40 9.66
CA ARG A 46 35.69 15.39 10.16
C ARG A 46 34.61 14.68 10.97
N LYS A 47 34.60 15.02 12.26
CA LYS A 47 33.56 14.67 13.23
C LYS A 47 32.26 15.38 12.82
N ALA A 48 31.23 14.63 12.47
CA ALA A 48 29.87 15.14 12.45
C ALA A 48 29.23 14.87 13.82
N ILE A 49 28.71 15.94 14.41
CA ILE A 49 28.01 15.99 15.68
C ILE A 49 26.67 15.25 15.52
N VAL A 50 26.49 14.22 16.34
CA VAL A 50 25.24 13.46 16.48
C VAL A 50 24.32 14.23 17.44
N THR A 51 23.21 14.74 16.93
CA THR A 51 22.03 15.10 17.73
C THR A 51 20.88 14.20 17.29
N GLY A 52 20.35 13.43 18.23
CA GLY A 52 19.49 12.28 17.99
C GLY A 52 18.05 12.58 17.58
N ALA A 53 17.48 11.62 16.86
CA ALA A 53 16.06 11.26 16.78
C ALA A 53 15.97 9.80 16.25
N PRO A 54 14.87 9.07 16.51
CA PRO A 54 14.92 7.66 16.91
C PRO A 54 14.84 6.63 15.75
N ASP A 55 15.55 5.52 15.95
CA ASP A 55 15.41 4.17 15.37
C ASP A 55 14.73 4.04 13.99
N ALA A 56 15.53 4.24 12.95
CA ALA A 56 15.28 3.67 11.64
C ALA A 56 15.41 2.14 11.70
N ARG A 57 14.30 1.48 11.38
CA ARG A 57 14.15 0.02 11.30
C ARG A 57 15.23 -0.59 10.39
N SER A 58 16.22 -1.21 11.04
CA SER A 58 17.18 -2.13 10.44
C SER A 58 16.44 -3.28 9.73
N ARG A 59 16.52 -3.34 8.39
CA ARG A 59 16.32 -4.60 7.67
C ARG A 59 17.61 -5.41 7.79
N PRO A 60 17.54 -6.72 8.14
CA PRO A 60 18.73 -7.49 8.45
C PRO A 60 19.58 -7.72 7.20
N ASN A 61 20.82 -7.25 7.26
CA ASN A 61 21.89 -7.73 6.39
C ASN A 61 22.05 -9.24 6.60
N ASN A 62 22.15 -9.95 5.47
CA ASN A 62 22.50 -11.35 5.29
C ASN A 62 22.98 -12.08 6.57
N ILE A 63 22.07 -12.85 7.18
CA ILE A 63 22.30 -13.58 8.43
C ILE A 63 23.31 -14.69 8.17
N ARG A 64 24.59 -14.38 8.35
CA ARG A 64 25.53 -15.36 8.90
C ARG A 64 25.03 -15.65 10.32
N LYS A 65 24.66 -16.91 10.58
CA LYS A 65 24.20 -17.43 11.87
C LYS A 65 25.14 -16.97 13.00
N SER A 66 24.83 -15.85 13.63
CA SER A 66 25.58 -15.36 14.79
C SER A 66 24.89 -15.91 16.03
N THR A 67 25.64 -16.65 16.83
CA THR A 67 25.20 -17.21 18.12
C THR A 67 24.75 -16.14 19.11
N HIS A 68 25.08 -14.87 18.85
CA HIS A 68 24.64 -13.71 19.62
C HIS A 68 23.16 -13.35 19.41
N ALA A 69 22.62 -13.51 18.19
CA ALA A 69 21.22 -13.20 17.91
C ALA A 69 20.25 -14.12 18.70
N GLY A 70 20.60 -15.40 18.84
CA GLY A 70 19.81 -16.35 19.64
C GLY A 70 19.79 -16.02 21.13
N ARG A 71 20.91 -15.52 21.69
CA ARG A 71 20.98 -15.10 23.10
C ARG A 71 20.14 -13.86 23.38
N LEU A 72 20.14 -12.90 22.46
CA LEU A 72 19.29 -11.71 22.57
C LEU A 72 17.81 -12.07 22.47
N PHE A 73 17.44 -12.97 21.56
CA PHE A 73 16.05 -13.42 21.43
C PHE A 73 15.56 -14.17 22.68
N ALA A 74 16.39 -15.05 23.24
CA ALA A 74 16.08 -15.75 24.49
C ALA A 74 15.94 -14.78 25.68
N GLY A 75 16.80 -13.76 25.77
CA GLY A 75 16.69 -12.73 26.80
C GLY A 75 15.41 -11.90 26.68
N LEU A 76 15.04 -11.53 25.46
CA LEU A 76 13.85 -10.73 25.20
C LEU A 76 12.57 -11.52 25.53
N LEU A 77 12.55 -12.82 25.20
CA LEU A 77 11.46 -13.74 25.53
C LEU A 77 11.31 -13.96 27.05
N ALA A 78 12.41 -14.07 27.79
CA ALA A 78 12.38 -14.16 29.25
C ALA A 78 11.78 -12.91 29.90
N ILE A 79 12.13 -11.72 29.39
CA ILE A 79 11.58 -10.44 29.87
C ILE A 79 10.08 -10.35 29.58
N THR A 80 9.64 -10.76 28.39
CA THR A 80 8.20 -10.73 28.04
C THR A 80 7.39 -11.67 28.93
N LEU A 81 7.91 -12.88 29.20
CA LEU A 81 7.25 -13.82 30.12
C LEU A 81 7.17 -13.28 31.55
N LEU A 82 8.20 -12.58 32.03
CA LEU A 82 8.17 -11.93 33.34
C LEU A 82 7.12 -10.81 33.42
N LEU A 83 6.99 -10.00 32.37
CA LEU A 83 5.98 -8.94 32.32
C LEU A 83 4.56 -9.51 32.28
N ILE A 84 4.31 -10.53 31.45
CA ILE A 84 3.01 -11.20 31.40
C ILE A 84 2.70 -11.86 32.75
N GLY A 85 3.68 -12.56 33.34
CA GLY A 85 3.54 -13.15 34.66
C GLY A 85 3.23 -12.11 35.74
N GLY A 86 3.88 -10.96 35.70
CA GLY A 86 3.64 -9.84 36.62
C GLY A 86 2.23 -9.26 36.48
N VAL A 87 1.73 -9.09 35.26
CA VAL A 87 0.36 -8.59 35.02
C VAL A 87 -0.69 -9.60 35.49
N VAL A 88 -0.51 -10.89 35.17
CA VAL A 88 -1.44 -11.95 35.59
C VAL A 88 -1.44 -12.10 37.10
N PHE A 89 -0.26 -12.12 37.74
CA PHE A 89 -0.15 -12.24 39.19
C PHE A 89 -0.68 -11.00 39.91
N GLY A 90 -0.35 -9.81 39.42
CA GLY A 90 -0.87 -8.54 39.95
C GLY A 90 -2.40 -8.44 39.81
N GLY A 91 -2.94 -8.83 38.66
CA GLY A 91 -4.39 -8.89 38.43
C GLY A 91 -5.09 -9.89 39.34
N TYR A 92 -4.51 -11.08 39.53
CA TYR A 92 -5.03 -12.09 40.46
C TYR A 92 -5.00 -11.59 41.92
N TYR A 93 -3.91 -10.95 42.34
CA TYR A 93 -3.77 -10.38 43.68
C TYR A 93 -4.78 -9.25 43.92
N ALA A 94 -4.95 -8.34 42.95
CA ALA A 94 -5.94 -7.27 43.01
C ALA A 94 -7.38 -7.82 43.06
N TYR A 95 -7.67 -8.86 42.28
CA TYR A 95 -8.97 -9.53 42.32
C TYR A 95 -9.26 -10.13 43.70
N LYS A 96 -8.33 -10.91 44.26
CA LYS A 96 -8.45 -11.55 45.58
C LYS A 96 -8.55 -10.56 46.74
N THR A 97 -7.84 -9.43 46.66
CA THR A 97 -7.77 -8.46 47.78
C THR A 97 -8.82 -7.35 47.71
N LEU A 98 -9.24 -6.93 46.50
CA LEU A 98 -10.14 -5.77 46.34
C LEU A 98 -11.54 -6.17 45.89
N ILE A 99 -11.68 -7.23 45.08
CA ILE A 99 -12.94 -7.58 44.41
C ILE A 99 -13.66 -8.70 45.16
N GLU A 100 -12.96 -9.78 45.49
CA GLU A 100 -13.54 -10.94 46.18
C GLU A 100 -14.17 -10.61 47.55
N PRO A 101 -13.59 -9.73 48.40
CA PRO A 101 -14.23 -9.36 49.67
C PRO A 101 -15.53 -8.57 49.47
N ARG A 102 -15.66 -7.85 48.35
CA ARG A 102 -16.86 -7.07 48.02
C ARG A 102 -17.97 -7.95 47.45
N LEU A 103 -17.62 -9.03 46.76
CA LEU A 103 -18.56 -10.04 46.27
C LEU A 103 -19.05 -10.98 47.40
N GLY A 104 -18.26 -11.16 48.46
CA GLY A 104 -18.65 -11.93 49.65
C GLY A 104 -19.78 -11.28 50.48
N ILE A 105 -20.06 -9.98 50.30
CA ILE A 105 -21.10 -9.26 51.07
C ILE A 105 -22.51 -9.47 50.46
N THR A 106 -22.62 -10.00 49.23
CA THR A 106 -23.91 -10.17 48.55
C THR A 106 -24.49 -11.59 48.60
N ALA A 107 -23.83 -12.54 49.28
CA ALA A 107 -24.22 -13.96 49.28
C ALA A 107 -24.61 -14.54 50.65
N SER A 108 -25.05 -13.71 51.61
CA SER A 108 -25.80 -14.19 52.78
C SER A 108 -27.21 -13.64 52.71
N ARG A 109 -28.15 -14.43 52.15
CA ARG A 109 -29.59 -14.23 52.34
C ARG A 109 -29.92 -14.41 53.83
N PRO A 110 -30.41 -13.39 54.56
CA PRO A 110 -31.20 -13.66 55.74
C PRO A 110 -32.61 -14.02 55.28
N SER A 111 -33.15 -15.10 55.84
CA SER A 111 -34.58 -15.39 55.84
C SER A 111 -35.35 -14.19 56.38
N VAL A 112 -36.40 -13.82 55.65
CA VAL A 112 -37.39 -12.78 56.02
C VAL A 112 -37.94 -13.06 57.42
N PRO A 113 -38.05 -12.02 58.27
CA PRO A 113 -39.36 -11.73 58.83
C PRO A 113 -39.72 -10.25 58.67
N MET A 114 -40.96 -10.04 58.20
CA MET A 114 -41.90 -8.98 58.58
C MET A 114 -41.36 -7.57 58.86
N ALA A 115 -41.71 -6.67 57.92
CA ALA A 115 -42.13 -5.29 58.14
C ALA A 115 -41.40 -4.45 59.20
N THR A 116 -40.49 -3.61 58.73
CA THR A 116 -40.29 -2.24 59.25
C THR A 116 -39.99 -1.32 58.06
N PRO A 117 -40.69 -0.19 57.89
CA PRO A 117 -40.41 0.75 56.82
C PRO A 117 -39.11 1.50 57.16
N ILE A 118 -38.03 1.21 56.45
CA ILE A 118 -36.84 2.05 56.45
C ILE A 118 -37.01 3.04 55.31
N THR A 119 -37.43 4.26 55.66
CA THR A 119 -37.32 5.44 54.83
C THR A 119 -35.82 5.71 54.63
N MET A 120 -35.26 5.20 53.53
CA MET A 120 -33.98 5.73 53.04
C MET A 120 -34.29 7.04 52.33
N GLU A 121 -33.93 8.16 52.96
CA GLU A 121 -33.78 9.43 52.26
C GLU A 121 -32.66 9.27 51.22
N MET A 122 -33.05 9.00 49.98
CA MET A 122 -32.14 9.16 48.85
C MET A 122 -31.93 10.66 48.63
N PRO A 123 -30.67 11.12 48.46
CA PRO A 123 -30.37 12.51 48.16
C PRO A 123 -31.18 12.95 46.93
N PRO A 124 -31.88 14.10 46.97
CA PRO A 124 -32.80 14.54 45.92
C PRO A 124 -32.12 14.74 44.55
N GLU A 125 -30.80 14.82 44.53
CA GLU A 125 -30.01 14.87 43.30
C GLU A 125 -30.02 13.53 42.54
N THR A 126 -30.05 12.39 43.24
CA THR A 126 -30.04 11.05 42.60
C THR A 126 -31.39 10.65 42.00
N LEU A 127 -32.49 11.08 42.60
CA LEU A 127 -33.83 10.89 42.02
C LEU A 127 -34.02 11.77 40.78
N ARG A 128 -33.48 12.99 40.79
CA ARG A 128 -33.48 13.86 39.61
C ARG A 128 -32.63 13.31 38.47
N THR A 129 -31.49 12.68 38.75
CA THR A 129 -30.68 12.07 37.69
C THR A 129 -31.32 10.82 37.11
N LEU A 130 -32.06 10.03 37.89
CA LEU A 130 -32.83 8.89 37.35
C LEU A 130 -34.02 9.32 36.50
N ASP A 131 -34.77 10.35 36.91
CA ASP A 131 -35.85 10.91 36.09
C ASP A 131 -35.32 11.55 34.79
N ASP A 132 -34.18 12.25 34.86
CA ASP A 132 -33.52 12.85 33.70
C ASP A 132 -32.92 11.79 32.75
N LEU A 133 -32.48 10.64 33.29
CA LEU A 133 -32.10 9.47 32.49
C LEU A 133 -33.31 8.77 31.85
N GLY A 134 -34.43 8.67 32.57
CA GLY A 134 -35.69 8.13 32.04
C GLY A 134 -36.23 8.97 30.89
N ALA A 135 -36.18 10.30 31.02
CA ALA A 135 -36.56 11.23 29.96
C ALA A 135 -35.65 11.10 28.72
N LYS A 136 -34.32 11.01 28.92
CA LYS A 136 -33.35 10.82 27.83
C LYS A 136 -33.50 9.48 27.13
N LEU A 137 -33.80 8.41 27.85
CA LEU A 137 -34.12 7.10 27.27
C LEU A 137 -35.40 7.15 26.43
N GLY A 138 -36.41 7.88 26.90
CA GLY A 138 -37.64 8.13 26.14
C GLY A 138 -37.40 8.91 24.84
N ASP A 139 -36.54 9.93 24.88
CA ASP A 139 -36.20 10.71 23.69
C ASP A 139 -35.31 9.93 22.70
N LEU A 140 -34.40 9.09 23.19
CA LEU A 140 -33.63 8.17 22.37
C LEU A 140 -34.52 7.12 21.70
N GLN A 141 -35.51 6.59 22.42
CA GLN A 141 -36.49 5.66 21.86
C GLN A 141 -37.29 6.32 20.72
N LYS A 142 -37.75 7.56 20.91
CA LYS A 142 -38.43 8.33 19.85
C LYS A 142 -37.54 8.62 18.65
N GLN A 143 -36.26 8.90 18.86
CA GLN A 143 -35.31 9.08 17.75
C GLN A 143 -35.09 7.77 16.96
N ILE A 144 -35.00 6.63 17.66
CA ILE A 144 -34.88 5.32 17.02
C ILE A 144 -36.15 4.98 16.22
N ASP A 145 -37.33 5.28 16.76
CA ASP A 145 -38.59 5.02 16.07
C ASP A 145 -38.77 5.94 14.86
N ALA A 146 -38.39 7.22 14.95
CA ALA A 146 -38.37 8.14 13.81
C ALA A 146 -37.38 7.71 12.71
N LEU A 147 -36.21 7.18 13.08
CA LEU A 147 -35.24 6.63 12.14
C LEU A 147 -35.76 5.37 11.44
N ARG A 148 -36.46 4.49 12.17
CA ARG A 148 -37.11 3.31 11.58
C ARG A 148 -38.20 3.70 10.60
N GLU A 149 -39.02 4.69 10.95
CA GLU A 149 -40.07 5.20 10.06
C GLU A 149 -39.47 5.79 8.78
N GLN A 150 -38.39 6.58 8.90
CA GLN A 150 -37.66 7.11 7.75
C GLN A 150 -37.06 6.00 6.87
N GLN A 151 -36.53 4.94 7.49
CA GLN A 151 -35.96 3.80 6.78
C GLN A 151 -37.05 3.00 6.02
N THR A 152 -38.23 2.82 6.62
CA THR A 152 -39.37 2.20 5.94
C THR A 152 -39.93 3.05 4.81
N ALA A 153 -40.01 4.39 4.99
CA ALA A 153 -40.41 5.30 3.93
C ALA A 153 -39.42 5.26 2.75
N PHE A 154 -38.12 5.20 3.04
CA PHE A 154 -37.08 5.07 2.01
C PHE A 154 -37.16 3.73 1.28
N GLN A 155 -37.43 2.62 1.98
CA GLN A 155 -37.64 1.31 1.34
C GLN A 155 -38.86 1.32 0.42
N SER A 156 -39.98 1.89 0.86
CA SER A 156 -41.18 2.00 0.01
C SER A 156 -40.95 2.86 -1.24
N GLN A 157 -40.14 3.91 -1.14
CA GLN A 157 -39.72 4.70 -2.31
C GLN A 157 -38.81 3.92 -3.24
N MET A 158 -37.86 3.13 -2.72
CA MET A 158 -37.02 2.26 -3.54
C MET A 158 -37.84 1.20 -4.27
N GLU A 159 -38.82 0.57 -3.60
CA GLU A 159 -39.72 -0.40 -4.25
C GLU A 159 -40.53 0.25 -5.38
N GLY A 160 -41.06 1.46 -5.16
CA GLY A 160 -41.77 2.19 -6.21
C GLY A 160 -40.87 2.62 -7.39
N ILE A 161 -39.59 2.90 -7.16
CA ILE A 161 -38.61 3.18 -8.23
C ILE A 161 -38.27 1.88 -8.98
N VAL A 162 -38.04 0.78 -8.27
CA VAL A 162 -37.77 -0.54 -8.87
C VAL A 162 -38.96 -0.97 -9.72
N GLU A 163 -40.19 -0.82 -9.24
CA GLU A 163 -41.39 -1.17 -10.00
C GLU A 163 -41.53 -0.31 -11.27
N LYS A 164 -41.25 1.00 -11.18
CA LYS A 164 -41.22 1.90 -12.36
C LYS A 164 -40.15 1.52 -13.36
N VAL A 165 -38.93 1.20 -12.90
CA VAL A 165 -37.82 0.76 -13.78
C VAL A 165 -38.13 -0.60 -14.40
N THR A 166 -38.72 -1.52 -13.65
CA THR A 166 -39.10 -2.85 -14.13
C THR A 166 -40.22 -2.73 -15.17
N ALA A 167 -41.22 -1.87 -14.95
CA ALA A 167 -42.27 -1.57 -15.91
C ALA A 167 -41.70 -1.01 -17.23
N VAL A 168 -40.77 -0.04 -17.16
CA VAL A 168 -40.08 0.49 -18.35
C VAL A 168 -39.30 -0.60 -19.09
N ILE A 169 -38.55 -1.45 -18.38
CA ILE A 169 -37.79 -2.56 -18.97
C ILE A 169 -38.71 -3.62 -19.61
N THR A 170 -39.86 -3.91 -19.01
CA THR A 170 -40.82 -4.88 -19.58
C THR A 170 -41.57 -4.34 -20.80
N THR A 171 -41.71 -3.02 -20.93
CA THR A 171 -42.41 -2.41 -22.09
C THR A 171 -41.51 -2.35 -23.33
N GLU A 172 -40.19 -2.40 -23.19
CA GLU A 172 -39.23 -2.32 -24.31
C GLU A 172 -38.67 -3.66 -24.80
N ARG A 173 -39.00 -4.79 -24.19
CA ARG A 173 -38.38 -6.08 -24.55
C ARG A 173 -39.16 -6.88 -25.61
N LYS A 174 -39.06 -6.45 -26.87
CA LYS A 174 -39.27 -7.34 -28.04
C LYS A 174 -37.98 -8.16 -28.25
N PRO A 175 -38.00 -9.50 -28.20
CA PRO A 175 -36.76 -10.28 -28.22
C PRO A 175 -36.28 -10.45 -29.66
N GLY A 176 -35.18 -9.77 -30.01
CA GLY A 176 -34.52 -9.96 -31.29
C GLY A 176 -33.76 -8.74 -31.82
N ALA A 177 -32.76 -8.25 -31.07
CA ALA A 177 -31.74 -7.34 -31.59
C ALA A 177 -30.58 -7.19 -30.58
N ILE A 178 -29.77 -8.25 -30.42
CA ILE A 178 -28.43 -8.09 -29.83
C ILE A 178 -27.46 -8.15 -31.01
N SER A 179 -27.31 -7.03 -31.74
CA SER A 179 -26.17 -6.75 -32.64
C SER A 179 -26.41 -5.42 -33.38
N ALA A 180 -26.38 -4.30 -32.66
CA ALA A 180 -26.10 -2.95 -33.18
C ALA A 180 -26.37 -1.93 -32.07
N ALA A 181 -25.41 -1.70 -31.18
CA ALA A 181 -25.51 -0.67 -30.16
C ALA A 181 -24.32 0.30 -30.22
N ASP A 182 -23.94 0.69 -31.44
CA ASP A 182 -23.00 1.81 -31.65
C ASP A 182 -23.51 2.81 -32.70
N SER A 183 -24.78 2.71 -33.09
CA SER A 183 -25.43 3.65 -33.98
C SER A 183 -26.93 3.50 -33.75
N LEU A 184 -27.54 4.49 -33.08
CA LEU A 184 -28.95 4.92 -33.19
C LEU A 184 -29.24 5.83 -31.99
N LEU A 185 -28.71 7.05 -32.04
CA LEU A 185 -29.46 8.18 -31.52
C LEU A 185 -30.83 8.16 -32.22
N PRO A 186 -31.96 8.23 -31.50
CA PRO A 186 -33.26 8.15 -32.13
C PRO A 186 -33.43 9.30 -33.14
N GLU A 187 -33.73 8.92 -34.38
CA GLU A 187 -34.10 9.78 -35.50
C GLU A 187 -35.48 10.44 -35.29
N ARG A 188 -35.81 10.81 -34.04
CA ARG A 188 -36.97 11.60 -33.66
C ARG A 188 -36.65 13.07 -33.40
N LEU A 189 -35.37 13.46 -33.35
CA LEU A 189 -34.94 14.83 -33.06
C LEU A 189 -34.69 15.68 -34.32
N LYS A 190 -35.65 15.73 -35.25
CA LYS A 190 -35.61 16.67 -36.39
C LYS A 190 -36.81 17.62 -36.47
N GLY A 191 -37.63 17.70 -35.43
CA GLY A 191 -38.73 18.67 -35.36
C GLY A 191 -38.89 19.24 -33.97
N GLY A 192 -38.65 20.56 -33.83
CA GLY A 192 -39.12 21.35 -32.70
C GLY A 192 -38.03 21.77 -31.72
N THR A 193 -37.71 23.06 -31.75
CA THR A 193 -36.86 23.78 -30.79
C THR A 193 -37.32 23.71 -29.32
N ASP A 194 -38.51 23.15 -29.07
CA ASP A 194 -39.14 23.08 -27.74
C ASP A 194 -38.81 21.78 -26.98
N GLU A 195 -38.47 20.67 -27.66
CA GLU A 195 -38.06 19.42 -26.99
C GLU A 195 -36.67 19.50 -26.37
N SER A 196 -35.75 20.26 -26.97
CA SER A 196 -34.45 20.56 -26.36
C SER A 196 -34.59 21.35 -25.06
N ALA A 197 -35.56 22.26 -24.97
CA ALA A 197 -35.86 22.98 -23.74
C ALA A 197 -36.54 22.07 -22.69
N ALA A 198 -37.40 21.14 -23.13
CA ALA A 198 -38.01 20.14 -22.25
C ALA A 198 -37.00 19.09 -21.73
N ILE A 199 -36.00 18.70 -22.54
CA ILE A 199 -34.92 17.81 -22.13
C ILE A 199 -33.94 18.53 -21.18
N LEU A 200 -33.65 19.82 -21.41
CA LEU A 200 -32.91 20.65 -20.45
C LEU A 200 -33.69 20.84 -19.14
N ALA A 201 -35.00 21.07 -19.20
CA ALA A 201 -35.85 21.18 -18.01
C ALA A 201 -36.01 19.82 -17.27
N ALA A 202 -35.98 18.70 -17.99
CA ALA A 202 -35.96 17.35 -17.40
C ALA A 202 -34.60 17.00 -16.78
N ALA A 203 -33.50 17.57 -17.30
CA ALA A 203 -32.14 17.38 -16.77
C ALA A 203 -31.93 18.01 -15.39
N ASP A 204 -32.73 19.02 -15.03
CA ASP A 204 -32.70 19.69 -13.72
C ASP A 204 -33.70 19.10 -12.71
N THR A 205 -34.34 17.97 -13.03
CA THR A 205 -35.15 17.27 -12.02
C THR A 205 -34.24 16.72 -10.92
N PRO A 206 -34.63 16.81 -9.63
CA PRO A 206 -33.84 16.27 -8.52
C PRO A 206 -33.46 14.80 -8.73
N ALA A 207 -34.33 14.00 -9.34
CA ALA A 207 -34.05 12.60 -9.66
C ALA A 207 -32.92 12.41 -10.68
N VAL A 208 -32.84 13.25 -11.72
CA VAL A 208 -31.76 13.19 -12.73
C VAL A 208 -30.45 13.70 -12.14
N HIS A 209 -30.50 14.72 -11.27
CA HIS A 209 -29.34 15.18 -10.53
C HIS A 209 -28.77 14.08 -9.61
N GLU A 210 -29.61 13.41 -8.82
CA GLU A 210 -29.19 12.29 -7.98
C GLU A 210 -28.61 11.13 -8.80
N LEU A 211 -29.24 10.79 -9.94
CA LEU A 211 -28.73 9.74 -10.81
C LEU A 211 -27.37 10.10 -11.42
N ARG A 212 -27.13 11.36 -11.77
CA ARG A 212 -25.81 11.85 -12.21
C ARG A 212 -24.79 11.72 -11.08
N LEU A 213 -25.11 12.15 -9.86
CA LEU A 213 -24.22 12.02 -8.70
C LEU A 213 -23.84 10.56 -8.42
N LEU A 214 -24.82 9.65 -8.46
CA LEU A 214 -24.58 8.21 -8.29
C LEU A 214 -23.67 7.65 -9.39
N LYS A 215 -23.89 8.05 -10.64
CA LYS A 215 -23.04 7.65 -11.76
C LYS A 215 -21.60 8.13 -11.59
N ASP A 216 -21.41 9.38 -11.18
CA ASP A 216 -20.09 9.95 -10.99
C ASP A 216 -19.37 9.35 -9.76
N ARG A 217 -20.09 9.05 -8.68
CA ARG A 217 -19.55 8.29 -7.54
C ARG A 217 -19.13 6.86 -7.94
N ASN A 218 -19.92 6.19 -8.78
CA ASN A 218 -19.58 4.85 -9.28
C ASN A 218 -18.34 4.90 -10.17
N ARG A 219 -18.15 5.96 -10.96
CA ARG A 219 -16.92 6.18 -11.74
C ARG A 219 -15.69 6.31 -10.83
N LEU A 220 -15.76 7.15 -9.79
CA LEU A 220 -14.67 7.28 -8.81
C LEU A 220 -14.30 5.93 -8.17
N SER A 221 -15.33 5.17 -7.78
CA SER A 221 -15.13 3.84 -7.18
C SER A 221 -14.47 2.88 -8.18
N SER A 222 -14.88 2.90 -9.45
CA SER A 222 -14.31 2.05 -10.50
C SER A 222 -12.84 2.38 -10.79
N TRP A 223 -12.45 3.66 -10.78
CA TRP A 223 -11.04 4.05 -10.92
C TRP A 223 -10.21 3.62 -9.71
N ALA A 224 -10.77 3.71 -8.51
CA ALA A 224 -10.07 3.24 -7.32
C ALA A 224 -9.86 1.72 -7.33
N ASP A 225 -10.88 0.97 -7.74
CA ASP A 225 -10.77 -0.48 -7.94
C ASP A 225 -9.77 -0.84 -9.04
N GLU A 226 -9.77 -0.11 -10.16
CA GLU A 226 -8.79 -0.31 -11.23
C GLU A 226 -7.36 -0.08 -10.73
N ALA A 227 -7.13 1.02 -9.98
CA ALA A 227 -5.84 1.31 -9.37
C ALA A 227 -5.41 0.23 -8.37
N ILE A 228 -6.34 -0.30 -7.55
CA ILE A 228 -6.10 -1.35 -6.55
C ILE A 228 -6.01 -2.76 -7.14
N ALA A 229 -6.61 -3.02 -8.30
CA ALA A 229 -6.55 -4.34 -8.92
C ALA A 229 -5.31 -4.47 -9.80
N THR A 230 -5.01 -3.43 -10.59
CA THR A 230 -4.04 -3.54 -11.69
C THR A 230 -2.73 -2.81 -11.47
N GLY A 231 -2.66 -1.86 -10.53
CA GLY A 231 -1.48 -0.99 -10.48
C GLY A 231 -1.61 0.30 -11.29
N SER A 232 -2.77 0.59 -11.90
CA SER A 232 -2.89 1.68 -12.86
C SER A 232 -2.64 3.07 -12.25
N ARG A 233 -1.55 3.72 -12.69
CA ARG A 233 -1.29 5.14 -12.39
C ARG A 233 -2.35 6.05 -12.98
N GLU A 234 -2.78 5.77 -14.20
CA GLU A 234 -3.77 6.58 -14.89
C GLU A 234 -5.08 6.64 -14.10
N ALA A 235 -5.52 5.51 -13.56
CA ALA A 235 -6.72 5.45 -12.73
C ALA A 235 -6.58 6.29 -11.45
N LEU A 236 -5.43 6.25 -10.79
CA LEU A 236 -5.15 7.14 -9.65
C LEU A 236 -5.15 8.62 -10.06
N GLN A 237 -4.55 8.94 -11.21
CA GLN A 237 -4.50 10.32 -11.70
C GLN A 237 -5.89 10.87 -11.97
N ARG A 238 -6.80 10.09 -12.55
CA ARG A 238 -8.21 10.50 -12.75
C ARG A 238 -8.92 10.83 -11.45
N ILE A 239 -8.64 10.10 -10.36
CA ILE A 239 -9.16 10.42 -9.03
C ILE A 239 -8.58 11.73 -8.52
N VAL A 240 -7.27 11.94 -8.67
CA VAL A 240 -6.61 13.19 -8.24
C VAL A 240 -7.17 14.38 -9.03
N ASP A 241 -7.29 14.26 -10.35
CA ASP A 241 -7.84 15.32 -11.21
C ASP A 241 -9.28 15.68 -10.81
N SER A 242 -10.07 14.69 -10.39
CA SER A 242 -11.45 14.92 -9.90
C SER A 242 -11.54 15.72 -8.59
N LEU A 243 -10.45 15.82 -7.81
CA LEU A 243 -10.42 16.64 -6.59
C LEU A 243 -10.38 18.14 -6.89
N ASP A 244 -9.83 18.49 -8.05
CA ASP A 244 -9.65 19.87 -8.51
C ASP A 244 -10.68 20.26 -9.58
N ASP A 245 -11.46 19.30 -10.10
CA ASP A 245 -12.51 19.55 -11.09
C ASP A 245 -13.71 20.31 -10.47
N PRO A 246 -14.03 21.54 -10.93
CA PRO A 246 -15.18 22.29 -10.45
C PRO A 246 -16.52 21.58 -10.74
N ALA A 247 -16.59 20.73 -11.76
CA ALA A 247 -17.80 19.97 -12.07
C ALA A 247 -18.10 18.87 -11.04
N MET A 248 -17.09 18.41 -10.31
CA MET A 248 -17.21 17.39 -9.26
C MET A 248 -17.11 17.97 -7.84
N ALA A 249 -17.31 19.28 -7.67
CA ALA A 249 -17.16 19.96 -6.38
C ALA A 249 -18.02 19.33 -5.25
N THR A 250 -19.22 18.84 -5.57
CA THR A 250 -20.12 18.16 -4.62
C THR A 250 -19.62 16.77 -4.20
N LEU A 251 -18.76 16.14 -5.01
CA LEU A 251 -18.21 14.80 -4.79
C LEU A 251 -16.77 14.83 -4.23
N LYS A 252 -16.25 16.00 -3.85
CA LYS A 252 -14.87 16.15 -3.37
C LYS A 252 -14.54 15.21 -2.21
N HIS A 253 -15.44 15.07 -1.23
CA HIS A 253 -15.24 14.16 -0.11
C HIS A 253 -15.26 12.68 -0.53
N ALA A 254 -16.08 12.32 -1.53
CA ALA A 254 -16.08 10.97 -2.08
C ALA A 254 -14.77 10.69 -2.82
N ALA A 255 -14.32 11.60 -3.69
CA ALA A 255 -13.03 11.47 -4.37
C ALA A 255 -11.85 11.38 -3.38
N GLN A 256 -11.87 12.15 -2.28
CA GLN A 256 -10.87 12.04 -1.22
C GLN A 256 -10.89 10.67 -0.54
N ALA A 257 -12.08 10.15 -0.22
CA ALA A 257 -12.22 8.83 0.39
C ALA A 257 -11.67 7.72 -0.52
N GLU A 258 -11.97 7.79 -1.82
CA GLU A 258 -11.45 6.86 -2.83
C GLU A 258 -9.92 6.96 -2.98
N TYR A 259 -9.37 8.17 -3.02
CA TYR A 259 -7.92 8.38 -3.00
C TYR A 259 -7.27 7.75 -1.77
N PHE A 260 -7.84 7.96 -0.57
CA PHE A 260 -7.31 7.37 0.66
C PHE A 260 -7.43 5.84 0.68
N ARG A 261 -8.45 5.26 0.03
CA ARG A 261 -8.58 3.81 -0.14
C ARG A 261 -7.40 3.26 -0.94
N VAL A 262 -7.09 3.87 -2.08
CA VAL A 262 -5.94 3.49 -2.92
C VAL A 262 -4.64 3.70 -2.14
N TYR A 263 -4.44 4.86 -1.53
CA TYR A 263 -3.26 5.18 -0.74
C TYR A 263 -3.00 4.15 0.37
N THR A 264 -4.02 3.81 1.16
CA THR A 264 -3.91 2.88 2.29
C THR A 264 -3.59 1.45 1.81
N HIS A 265 -4.18 1.03 0.68
CA HIS A 265 -3.85 -0.25 0.06
C HIS A 265 -2.36 -0.33 -0.28
N TYR A 266 -1.82 0.67 -0.99
CA TYR A 266 -0.40 0.67 -1.34
C TYR A 266 0.52 0.91 -0.14
N GLN A 267 0.09 1.61 0.90
CA GLN A 267 0.92 1.76 2.10
C GLN A 267 1.13 0.42 2.82
N SER A 268 0.10 -0.43 2.86
CA SER A 268 0.08 -1.68 3.62
C SER A 268 0.47 -2.92 2.81
N THR A 269 0.35 -2.87 1.49
CA THR A 269 0.47 -4.05 0.63
C THR A 269 1.69 -3.96 -0.28
N ASN A 270 2.38 -5.08 -0.46
CA ASN A 270 3.33 -5.32 -1.53
C ASN A 270 2.81 -6.49 -2.35
N ARG A 271 2.61 -6.30 -3.66
CA ARG A 271 2.09 -7.36 -4.54
C ARG A 271 3.15 -8.32 -5.06
N ILE A 272 4.43 -7.96 -4.93
CA ILE A 272 5.52 -8.82 -5.36
C ILE A 272 5.81 -9.90 -4.29
N GLU A 273 6.10 -11.11 -4.76
CA GLU A 273 6.53 -12.20 -3.91
C GLU A 273 7.85 -11.84 -3.21
N PRO A 274 7.99 -12.11 -1.90
CA PRO A 274 9.20 -11.75 -1.15
C PRO A 274 10.50 -12.35 -1.71
N ASP A 275 10.41 -13.46 -2.42
CA ASP A 275 11.50 -14.24 -2.99
C ASP A 275 11.64 -14.08 -4.51
N TYR A 276 10.86 -13.18 -5.14
CA TYR A 276 10.99 -12.89 -6.56
C TYR A 276 12.40 -12.41 -6.91
N LYS A 277 13.01 -13.08 -7.88
CA LYS A 277 14.31 -12.72 -8.45
C LYS A 277 14.18 -12.43 -9.93
N LEU A 278 15.05 -11.56 -10.44
CA LEU A 278 15.12 -11.31 -11.87
C LEU A 278 15.44 -12.61 -12.64
N PRO A 279 14.69 -12.94 -13.71
CA PRO A 279 15.02 -14.06 -14.59
C PRO A 279 16.21 -13.69 -15.49
N LEU A 280 17.41 -13.63 -14.90
CA LEU A 280 18.63 -13.14 -15.56
C LEU A 280 18.98 -13.93 -16.82
N ALA A 281 18.77 -15.25 -16.80
CA ALA A 281 18.99 -16.12 -17.95
C ALA A 281 18.13 -15.73 -19.16
N ASP A 282 16.90 -15.25 -18.93
CA ASP A 282 16.02 -14.83 -20.01
C ASP A 282 16.26 -13.38 -20.45
N LEU A 283 16.61 -12.51 -19.50
CA LEU A 283 16.85 -11.09 -19.76
C LEU A 283 18.20 -10.84 -20.44
N PHE A 284 19.24 -11.61 -20.11
CA PHE A 284 20.63 -11.38 -20.55
C PHE A 284 21.22 -12.57 -21.32
N LYS A 285 20.43 -13.20 -22.20
CA LYS A 285 20.83 -14.38 -23.01
C LYS A 285 22.18 -14.24 -23.75
N LYS A 286 22.59 -13.02 -24.06
CA LYS A 286 23.80 -12.72 -24.86
C LYS A 286 25.04 -12.39 -24.01
N GLU A 287 24.87 -12.10 -22.73
CA GLU A 287 25.96 -11.65 -21.87
C GLU A 287 26.47 -12.80 -21.01
N GLN A 288 27.59 -13.40 -21.44
CA GLN A 288 28.27 -14.43 -20.66
C GLN A 288 28.96 -13.78 -19.45
N GLY A 289 28.39 -13.98 -18.25
CA GLY A 289 29.03 -13.54 -17.00
C GLY A 289 28.06 -13.15 -15.88
N ILE A 290 26.82 -12.79 -16.22
CA ILE A 290 25.81 -12.40 -15.22
C ILE A 290 25.14 -13.66 -14.67
N ARG A 291 25.42 -13.98 -13.40
CA ARG A 291 24.83 -15.13 -12.71
C ARG A 291 23.84 -14.69 -11.64
N ASP A 292 24.17 -13.61 -10.95
CA ASP A 292 23.40 -13.07 -9.85
C ASP A 292 23.03 -11.60 -10.07
N GLU A 293 22.01 -11.12 -9.36
CA GLU A 293 21.55 -9.72 -9.43
C GLU A 293 22.66 -8.74 -8.99
N SER A 294 23.63 -9.20 -8.20
CA SER A 294 24.81 -8.43 -7.79
C SER A 294 25.76 -8.11 -8.94
N ASP A 295 25.74 -8.92 -10.00
CA ASP A 295 26.63 -8.74 -11.15
C ASP A 295 26.13 -7.62 -12.08
N LEU A 296 24.89 -7.15 -11.87
CA LEU A 296 24.29 -6.10 -12.68
C LEU A 296 24.91 -4.73 -12.37
N SER A 297 25.41 -4.09 -13.43
CA SER A 297 25.83 -2.70 -13.39
C SER A 297 24.62 -1.77 -13.21
N THR A 298 24.85 -0.57 -12.67
CA THR A 298 23.78 0.42 -12.46
C THR A 298 23.08 0.80 -13.78
N LYS A 299 23.82 0.78 -14.90
CA LYS A 299 23.27 1.05 -16.23
C LYS A 299 22.30 -0.05 -16.70
N GLN A 300 22.69 -1.32 -16.55
CA GLN A 300 21.81 -2.45 -16.90
C GLN A 300 20.54 -2.47 -16.03
N VAL A 301 20.67 -2.18 -14.73
CA VAL A 301 19.49 -2.07 -13.85
C VAL A 301 18.58 -0.92 -14.29
N ALA A 302 19.15 0.23 -14.63
CA ALA A 302 18.39 1.38 -15.12
C ALA A 302 17.66 1.07 -16.44
N GLU A 303 18.32 0.39 -17.39
CA GLU A 303 17.69 -0.03 -18.64
C GLU A 303 16.47 -0.94 -18.41
N LEU A 304 16.61 -1.94 -17.53
CA LEU A 304 15.49 -2.82 -17.16
C LEU A 304 14.36 -2.07 -16.44
N MET A 305 14.70 -1.05 -15.67
CA MET A 305 13.73 -0.25 -14.93
C MET A 305 12.94 0.69 -15.85
N PHE A 306 13.55 1.25 -16.89
CA PHE A 306 12.89 2.15 -17.84
C PHE A 306 12.15 1.44 -18.98
N ASP A 307 12.42 0.15 -19.22
CA ASP A 307 11.77 -0.60 -20.28
C ASP A 307 10.33 -1.00 -19.92
N THR A 308 9.37 -0.17 -20.34
CA THR A 308 7.94 -0.37 -20.12
C THR A 308 7.38 -1.62 -20.81
N SER A 309 8.09 -2.20 -21.78
CA SER A 309 7.69 -3.45 -22.44
C SER A 309 7.89 -4.69 -21.55
N LYS A 310 8.72 -4.58 -20.50
CA LYS A 310 8.96 -5.68 -19.56
C LYS A 310 7.79 -5.83 -18.59
N ASP A 311 7.71 -7.00 -17.96
CA ASP A 311 6.77 -7.22 -16.86
C ASP A 311 7.05 -6.22 -15.71
N TRP A 312 5.99 -5.72 -15.09
CA TRP A 312 6.11 -4.74 -14.00
C TRP A 312 6.92 -5.29 -12.82
N ARG A 313 6.93 -6.61 -12.58
CA ARG A 313 7.76 -7.23 -11.52
C ARG A 313 9.25 -7.08 -11.80
N VAL A 314 9.66 -7.15 -13.07
CA VAL A 314 11.04 -6.90 -13.48
C VAL A 314 11.41 -5.45 -13.20
N ARG A 315 10.57 -4.50 -13.62
CA ARG A 315 10.81 -3.07 -13.36
C ARG A 315 10.85 -2.74 -11.87
N LEU A 316 9.93 -3.31 -11.09
CA LEU A 316 9.88 -3.15 -9.63
C LEU A 316 11.16 -3.68 -8.98
N ARG A 317 11.56 -4.90 -9.33
CA ARG A 317 12.79 -5.50 -8.81
C ARG A 317 14.02 -4.69 -9.19
N SER A 318 14.07 -4.14 -10.41
CA SER A 318 15.11 -3.21 -10.83
C SER A 318 15.12 -1.92 -10.00
N ALA A 319 13.95 -1.33 -9.71
CA ALA A 319 13.83 -0.17 -8.84
C ALA A 319 14.36 -0.49 -7.42
N TRP A 320 14.00 -1.66 -6.87
CA TRP A 320 14.54 -2.13 -5.59
C TRP A 320 16.07 -2.29 -5.60
N LEU A 321 16.65 -2.83 -6.68
CA LEU A 321 18.11 -2.99 -6.84
C LEU A 321 18.87 -1.65 -6.98
N MET A 322 18.17 -0.56 -7.28
CA MET A 322 18.72 0.80 -7.23
C MET A 322 18.81 1.32 -5.79
N GLY A 323 18.08 0.71 -4.85
CA GLY A 323 18.23 0.93 -3.42
C GLY A 323 19.63 0.53 -2.94
N GLY A 324 20.32 1.44 -2.26
CA GLY A 324 21.72 1.28 -1.84
C GLY A 324 22.75 1.78 -2.85
N ARG A 325 22.37 2.07 -4.10
CA ARG A 325 23.25 2.70 -5.09
C ARG A 325 23.19 4.23 -4.94
N ARG A 326 23.88 4.76 -3.92
CA ARG A 326 23.85 6.19 -3.51
C ARG A 326 24.62 7.11 -4.46
N SER A 327 24.18 7.21 -5.72
CA SER A 327 24.66 8.24 -6.65
C SER A 327 23.55 9.24 -6.98
N PHE A 328 23.96 10.46 -7.32
CA PHE A 328 23.01 11.51 -7.71
C PHE A 328 22.26 11.13 -8.99
N GLU A 329 22.95 10.52 -9.96
CA GLU A 329 22.34 10.00 -11.20
C GLU A 329 21.26 8.96 -10.90
N VAL A 330 21.47 8.08 -9.91
CA VAL A 330 20.45 7.13 -9.46
C VAL A 330 19.25 7.85 -8.86
N GLY A 331 19.46 8.93 -8.09
CA GLY A 331 18.38 9.77 -7.58
C GLY A 331 17.51 10.33 -8.71
N GLU A 332 18.12 10.90 -9.75
CA GLU A 332 17.38 11.41 -10.92
C GLU A 332 16.62 10.31 -11.66
N MET A 333 17.25 9.14 -11.83
CA MET A 333 16.62 7.99 -12.46
C MET A 333 15.39 7.50 -11.68
N LEU A 334 15.50 7.40 -10.36
CA LEU A 334 14.40 6.99 -9.49
C LEU A 334 13.25 7.99 -9.52
N ILE A 335 13.55 9.30 -9.44
CA ILE A 335 12.52 10.36 -9.54
C ILE A 335 11.77 10.27 -10.88
N LYS A 336 12.49 10.01 -11.97
CA LYS A 336 11.87 9.83 -13.28
C LYS A 336 10.86 8.67 -13.27
N VAL A 337 11.22 7.52 -12.70
CA VAL A 337 10.33 6.35 -12.58
C VAL A 337 9.13 6.63 -11.67
N ILE A 338 9.34 7.34 -10.55
CA ILE A 338 8.25 7.75 -9.64
C ILE A 338 7.18 8.57 -10.36
N LYS A 339 7.57 9.34 -11.38
CA LYS A 339 6.66 10.18 -12.17
C LYS A 339 6.00 9.44 -13.33
N GLU A 340 6.81 8.69 -14.07
CA GLU A 340 6.45 8.23 -15.42
C GLU A 340 5.99 6.77 -15.48
N ASP A 341 6.33 5.91 -14.50
CA ASP A 341 6.01 4.47 -14.61
C ASP A 341 4.48 4.25 -14.54
N PRO A 342 3.90 3.48 -15.48
CA PRO A 342 2.46 3.22 -15.50
C PRO A 342 1.98 2.39 -14.29
N SER A 343 2.87 1.66 -13.62
CA SER A 343 2.56 0.84 -12.45
C SER A 343 2.87 1.59 -11.15
N LEU A 344 1.86 1.73 -10.30
CA LEU A 344 1.97 2.27 -8.95
C LEU A 344 2.86 1.41 -8.05
N ASP A 345 2.92 0.10 -8.27
CA ASP A 345 3.80 -0.80 -7.52
C ASP A 345 5.29 -0.47 -7.79
N VAL A 346 5.65 -0.26 -9.07
CA VAL A 346 7.01 0.13 -9.47
C VAL A 346 7.34 1.52 -8.94
N ALA A 347 6.42 2.47 -9.06
CA ALA A 347 6.64 3.83 -8.57
C ALA A 347 6.78 3.90 -7.05
N LYS A 348 6.00 3.10 -6.30
CA LYS A 348 6.13 2.96 -4.85
C LYS A 348 7.53 2.47 -4.50
N GLU A 349 8.00 1.41 -5.15
CA GLU A 349 9.31 0.84 -4.84
C GLU A 349 10.46 1.79 -5.24
N ALA A 350 10.31 2.53 -6.34
CA ALA A 350 11.24 3.57 -6.74
C ALA A 350 11.29 4.70 -5.69
N GLN A 351 10.15 5.11 -5.14
CA GLN A 351 10.10 6.07 -4.03
C GLN A 351 10.80 5.54 -2.79
N LEU A 352 10.51 4.31 -2.36
CA LEU A 352 11.17 3.71 -1.19
C LEU A 352 12.70 3.62 -1.38
N SER A 353 13.14 3.27 -2.59
CA SER A 353 14.56 3.19 -2.94
C SER A 353 15.22 4.58 -2.94
N PHE A 354 14.49 5.60 -3.40
CA PHE A 354 14.93 7.00 -3.35
C PHE A 354 15.07 7.49 -1.91
N GLU A 355 14.06 7.24 -1.07
CA GLU A 355 14.07 7.56 0.37
C GLU A 355 15.24 6.87 1.09
N GLN A 356 15.52 5.60 0.75
CA GLN A 356 16.66 4.87 1.30
C GLN A 356 18.01 5.48 0.89
N ASN A 357 18.13 5.95 -0.36
CA ASN A 357 19.37 6.53 -0.88
C ASN A 357 19.63 7.94 -0.33
N THR A 358 18.57 8.67 -0.01
CA THR A 358 18.62 10.07 0.45
C THR A 358 18.47 10.22 1.96
N GLU A 359 18.04 9.16 2.65
CA GLU A 359 17.71 9.15 4.08
C GLU A 359 16.62 10.18 4.44
N HIS A 360 15.80 10.58 3.46
CA HIS A 360 14.68 11.49 3.63
C HIS A 360 13.38 10.80 3.24
N THR A 361 12.33 10.95 4.06
CA THR A 361 11.04 10.28 3.88
C THR A 361 10.00 11.23 3.29
N PHE A 362 9.21 10.76 2.35
CA PHE A 362 8.11 11.52 1.75
C PHE A 362 6.77 10.83 2.01
N ARG A 363 5.69 11.57 1.79
CA ARG A 363 4.38 10.96 1.67
C ARG A 363 4.36 10.15 0.36
N LEU A 364 3.78 8.94 0.41
CA LEU A 364 3.67 8.08 -0.77
C LEU A 364 2.94 8.81 -1.92
N PHE A 365 3.57 8.83 -3.11
CA PHE A 365 3.12 9.50 -4.33
C PHE A 365 3.02 11.04 -4.26
N ASP A 366 3.67 11.69 -3.29
CA ASP A 366 3.77 13.15 -3.22
C ASP A 366 4.88 13.69 -4.13
N ILE A 367 4.63 13.62 -5.44
CA ILE A 367 5.56 14.06 -6.48
C ILE A 367 5.98 15.54 -6.30
N PRO A 368 5.07 16.49 -5.99
CA PRO A 368 5.46 17.88 -5.78
C PRO A 368 6.45 18.07 -4.63
N ALA A 369 6.25 17.39 -3.49
CA ALA A 369 7.18 17.47 -2.37
C ALA A 369 8.56 16.89 -2.71
N ILE A 370 8.60 15.74 -3.40
CA ILE A 370 9.83 15.11 -3.86
C ILE A 370 10.60 16.06 -4.79
N ASP A 371 9.91 16.68 -5.75
CA ASP A 371 10.52 17.60 -6.71
C ASP A 371 11.05 18.87 -6.06
N ALA A 372 10.27 19.47 -5.16
CA ALA A 372 10.69 20.65 -4.43
C ALA A 372 11.97 20.36 -3.63
N TRP A 373 11.99 19.24 -2.91
CA TRP A 373 13.15 18.81 -2.14
C TRP A 373 14.36 18.52 -3.05
N TRP A 374 14.18 17.74 -4.11
CA TRP A 374 15.29 17.38 -5.00
C TRP A 374 15.93 18.62 -5.64
N LYS A 375 15.13 19.60 -6.06
CA LYS A 375 15.65 20.88 -6.58
C LYS A 375 16.56 21.60 -5.58
N THR A 376 16.23 21.58 -4.29
CA THR A 376 17.10 22.18 -3.26
C THR A 376 18.45 21.47 -3.16
N GLN A 377 18.45 20.14 -3.24
CA GLN A 377 19.68 19.35 -3.21
C GLN A 377 20.54 19.56 -4.45
N THR A 378 19.92 19.66 -5.63
CA THR A 378 20.61 20.01 -6.87
C THR A 378 21.24 21.39 -6.78
N ALA A 379 20.50 22.39 -6.27
CA ALA A 379 21.00 23.75 -6.11
C ALA A 379 22.23 23.82 -5.19
N LEU A 380 22.17 23.16 -4.03
CA LEU A 380 23.29 23.06 -3.07
C LEU A 380 24.56 22.46 -3.69
N ARG A 381 24.41 21.58 -4.68
CA ARG A 381 25.54 20.96 -5.38
C ARG A 381 26.12 21.86 -6.47
N THR A 382 25.28 22.66 -7.11
CA THR A 382 25.68 23.57 -8.18
C THR A 382 26.22 24.91 -7.68
N GLU A 383 26.06 25.24 -6.39
CA GLU A 383 26.70 26.44 -5.83
C GLU A 383 28.22 26.29 -5.93
N PRO A 384 28.90 27.17 -6.69
CA PRO A 384 30.34 27.17 -6.72
C PRO A 384 30.82 27.59 -5.33
N VAL A 385 31.64 26.74 -4.68
CA VAL A 385 32.37 27.13 -3.46
C VAL A 385 32.91 28.55 -3.68
N PRO A 386 32.48 29.54 -2.89
CA PRO A 386 32.88 30.93 -3.13
C PRO A 386 34.39 30.98 -3.25
N ARG A 387 34.92 31.51 -4.36
CA ARG A 387 36.38 31.59 -4.61
C ARG A 387 37.15 32.21 -3.44
N ALA A 388 36.48 33.02 -2.61
CA ALA A 388 37.00 33.55 -1.36
C ALA A 388 37.32 32.45 -0.33
N GLU A 389 36.46 31.45 -0.13
CA GLU A 389 36.70 30.32 0.78
C GLU A 389 37.76 29.37 0.24
N LEU A 390 37.80 29.15 -1.08
CA LEU A 390 38.81 28.32 -1.74
C LEU A 390 40.20 28.98 -1.69
N ARG A 391 40.27 30.31 -1.73
CA ARG A 391 41.50 31.08 -1.48
C ARG A 391 41.90 31.09 0.00
N ALA A 392 40.93 31.16 0.91
CA ALA A 392 41.18 31.12 2.36
C ALA A 392 41.64 29.73 2.83
N GLN A 393 41.13 28.64 2.25
CA GLN A 393 41.60 27.27 2.50
C GLN A 393 43.01 27.05 1.96
N LYS A 394 43.28 27.45 0.70
CA LYS A 394 44.65 27.39 0.14
C LYS A 394 45.67 28.21 0.92
N ALA A 395 45.27 29.36 1.48
CA ALA A 395 46.13 30.19 2.33
C ALA A 395 46.37 29.59 3.73
N LYS A 396 45.46 28.73 4.22
CA LYS A 396 45.62 27.99 5.48
C LYS A 396 46.45 26.72 5.32
N GLU A 397 46.42 26.08 4.15
CA GLU A 397 47.23 24.90 3.83
C GLU A 397 48.68 25.24 3.45
N ALA A 398 48.95 26.50 3.07
CA ALA A 398 50.29 27.00 2.74
C ALA A 398 51.07 27.57 3.95
N LYS A 399 50.52 27.48 5.16
CA LYS A 399 51.18 27.79 6.43
C LYS A 399 51.33 26.50 7.23
#